data_AF-A0A9P8YHY4-F1
#
_entry.id   AF-A0A9P8YHY4-F1
#
_cell.length_a   1.000
_cell.length_b   1.000
_cell.length_c   1.000
_cell.angle_alpha   90.00
_cell.angle_beta   90.00
_cell.angle_gamma   90.00
#
_symmetry.space_group_name_H-M   'P 1'
#
loop_
_entity.id
_entity.type
_entity.pdbx_description
1 polymer ?
#
loop_
_entity_poly.entity_id
_entity_poly.type
_entity_poly.pdbx_seq_one_letter_code
_entity_poly.pdbx_strand_id
1 'polypeptide(L)'
;MDNQQSHHHDGPPPPAGGGPMPHVLGRAAPPPQPQQLPPQMFTTAAQLLDLTDKKLLVILRDGRKLTGILRSWDQFANLVLQSTVERVFAHTSEPDDPQPRGYYADETHGIYLVRGENVLLLGEIDLDKDDDIPAGFEKGEFKTVQKLAKERKAAEKAREKGRLKKLASLGFEGENMGEIIL
;
A
#
# COMPACT_ATOMS: atom_id res chain seq x y z
N MET A 1 73.62 28.96 -22.70
CA MET A 1 72.87 30.18 -22.33
C MET A 1 71.43 29.76 -22.05
N ASP A 2 71.17 28.86 -21.11
CA ASP A 2 71.27 28.98 -19.65
C ASP A 2 70.32 30.01 -19.04
N ASN A 3 69.55 29.48 -18.08
CA ASN A 3 69.13 30.06 -16.80
C ASN A 3 67.73 30.68 -16.63
N GLN A 4 66.86 29.90 -15.98
CA GLN A 4 66.21 30.11 -14.66
C GLN A 4 65.83 31.52 -14.12
N GLN A 5 64.67 31.50 -13.43
CA GLN A 5 64.23 32.27 -12.24
C GLN A 5 63.77 33.73 -12.48
N SER A 6 62.79 34.31 -11.75
CA SER A 6 62.46 34.19 -10.32
C SER A 6 61.04 34.68 -9.97
N HIS A 7 60.52 34.19 -8.83
CA HIS A 7 59.35 34.65 -8.07
C HIS A 7 59.41 36.14 -7.65
N HIS A 8 58.25 36.78 -7.49
CA HIS A 8 58.05 37.81 -6.46
C HIS A 8 56.70 37.66 -5.74
N HIS A 9 56.81 37.66 -4.41
CA HIS A 9 55.76 37.77 -3.40
C HIS A 9 55.31 39.23 -3.29
N ASP A 10 54.00 39.47 -3.16
CA ASP A 10 53.48 40.71 -2.55
C ASP A 10 52.48 40.34 -1.45
N GLY A 11 52.73 40.89 -0.25
CA GLY A 11 51.97 40.65 0.98
C GLY A 11 50.64 41.40 1.03
N PRO A 12 49.82 41.18 2.07
CA PRO A 12 48.49 41.77 2.18
C PRO A 12 48.57 43.26 2.57
N PRO A 13 47.67 44.12 2.04
CA PRO A 13 47.56 45.51 2.48
C PRO A 13 46.93 45.62 3.89
N PRO A 14 47.24 46.70 4.64
CA PRO A 14 46.81 46.88 6.03
C PRO A 14 45.32 47.29 6.14
N PRO A 15 44.68 47.12 7.32
CA PRO A 15 43.31 47.57 7.53
C PRO A 15 43.33 49.04 7.99
N ALA A 16 42.54 49.90 7.35
CA ALA A 16 42.33 51.25 7.85
C ALA A 16 40.91 51.75 7.55
N GLY A 17 40.22 52.17 8.61
CA GLY A 17 39.24 53.27 8.53
C GLY A 17 37.78 52.85 8.62
N GLY A 18 37.28 52.70 9.85
CA GLY A 18 35.83 52.69 10.12
C GLY A 18 35.20 54.06 9.86
N GLY A 19 34.22 54.09 8.96
CA GLY A 19 33.24 55.17 8.83
C GLY A 19 31.90 54.75 9.46
N PRO A 20 31.06 55.69 9.92
CA PRO A 20 29.83 55.36 10.64
C PRO A 20 28.80 54.75 9.69
N MET A 21 28.32 53.56 10.03
CA MET A 21 27.22 52.89 9.33
C MET A 21 25.89 53.56 9.71
N PRO A 22 25.02 53.92 8.74
CA PRO A 22 23.66 54.32 9.08
C PRO A 22 22.88 53.09 9.55
N HIS A 23 22.24 53.19 10.72
CA HIS A 23 21.30 52.17 11.20
C HIS A 23 20.10 52.10 10.26
N VAL A 24 20.06 51.06 9.42
CA VAL A 24 18.85 50.69 8.66
C VAL A 24 18.03 49.76 9.53
N LEU A 25 16.98 50.30 10.15
CA LEU A 25 15.91 49.51 10.76
C LEU A 25 15.18 48.70 9.68
N GLY A 26 15.05 47.38 9.92
CA GLY A 26 13.91 46.59 9.46
C GLY A 26 13.99 45.98 8.06
N ARG A 27 14.33 44.69 7.99
CA ARG A 27 13.68 43.75 7.06
C ARG A 27 13.36 42.47 7.82
N ALA A 28 12.08 42.26 8.12
CA ALA A 28 11.59 40.97 8.58
C ALA A 28 11.89 39.91 7.50
N ALA A 29 12.40 38.75 7.92
CA ALA A 29 12.60 37.63 7.02
C ALA A 29 11.25 37.25 6.38
N PRO A 30 11.21 36.93 5.07
CA PRO A 30 9.99 36.44 4.47
C PRO A 30 9.52 35.19 5.22
N PRO A 31 8.21 35.03 5.45
CA PRO A 31 7.69 33.84 6.12
C PRO A 31 8.13 32.59 5.34
N PRO A 32 8.46 31.49 6.03
CA PRO A 32 8.82 30.24 5.35
C PRO A 32 7.65 29.86 4.44
N GLN A 33 7.93 29.81 3.14
CA GLN A 33 6.95 29.31 2.19
C GLN A 33 6.68 27.85 2.54
N PRO A 34 5.41 27.41 2.62
CA PRO A 34 5.12 26.00 2.81
C PRO A 34 5.80 25.23 1.67
N GLN A 35 6.71 24.32 2.02
CA GLN A 35 7.37 23.46 1.05
C GLN A 35 6.29 22.64 0.34
N GLN A 36 5.92 23.07 -0.87
CA GLN A 36 5.05 22.28 -1.72
C GLN A 36 5.86 21.10 -2.21
N LEU A 37 5.48 19.91 -1.74
CA LEU A 37 6.04 18.66 -2.19
C LEU A 37 5.81 18.51 -3.71
N PRO A 38 6.80 18.04 -4.48
CA PRO A 38 6.64 17.85 -5.91
C PRO A 38 5.41 16.97 -6.21
N PRO A 39 4.57 17.33 -7.20
CA PRO A 39 3.29 16.67 -7.48
C PRO A 39 3.43 15.18 -7.85
N GLN A 40 4.64 14.75 -8.21
CA GLN A 40 5.00 13.36 -8.45
C GLN A 40 4.69 12.45 -7.25
N MET A 41 4.74 12.95 -6.02
CA MET A 41 4.49 12.16 -4.79
C MET A 41 3.01 11.82 -4.53
N PHE A 42 2.08 12.22 -5.38
CA PHE A 42 0.64 11.92 -5.22
C PHE A 42 0.07 11.04 -6.34
N THR A 43 0.92 10.39 -7.13
CA THR A 43 0.48 9.50 -8.21
C THR A 43 0.45 8.06 -7.74
N THR A 44 -0.49 7.25 -8.25
CA THR A 44 -0.50 5.79 -8.05
C THR A 44 0.84 5.17 -8.42
N ALA A 45 1.46 5.67 -9.50
CA ALA A 45 2.76 5.22 -9.95
C ALA A 45 3.87 5.47 -8.91
N ALA A 46 3.92 6.65 -8.30
CA ALA A 46 4.90 6.93 -7.26
C ALA A 46 4.74 6.02 -6.04
N GLN A 47 3.50 5.74 -5.62
CA GLN A 47 3.24 4.84 -4.51
C GLN A 47 3.65 3.39 -4.80
N LEU A 48 3.46 2.92 -6.02
CA LEU A 48 3.84 1.55 -6.41
C LEU A 48 5.35 1.40 -6.67
N LEU A 49 6.04 2.48 -7.04
CA LEU A 49 7.49 2.46 -7.24
C LEU A 49 8.21 2.00 -5.98
N ASP A 50 7.84 2.56 -4.82
CA ASP A 50 8.43 2.21 -3.51
C ASP A 50 8.06 0.80 -3.03
N LEU A 51 7.09 0.16 -3.67
CA LEU A 51 6.64 -1.21 -3.39
C LEU A 51 7.26 -2.25 -4.35
N THR A 52 8.04 -1.81 -5.33
CA THR A 52 8.70 -2.70 -6.29
C THR A 52 9.69 -3.62 -5.58
N ASP A 53 9.69 -4.90 -5.96
CA ASP A 53 10.47 -5.99 -5.37
C ASP A 53 10.20 -6.27 -3.89
N LYS A 54 9.11 -5.71 -3.33
CA LYS A 54 8.64 -6.01 -1.99
C LYS A 54 7.54 -7.07 -2.00
N LYS A 55 7.41 -7.77 -0.87
CA LYS A 55 6.32 -8.73 -0.66
C LYS A 55 5.07 -7.97 -0.22
N LEU A 56 3.97 -8.16 -0.95
CA LEU A 56 2.72 -7.44 -0.75
C LEU A 56 1.58 -8.42 -0.44
N LEU A 57 0.63 -7.95 0.37
CA LEU A 57 -0.73 -8.47 0.42
C LEU A 57 -1.58 -7.66 -0.57
N VAL A 58 -2.30 -8.35 -1.44
CA VAL A 58 -3.23 -7.79 -2.41
C VAL A 58 -4.61 -8.38 -2.16
N ILE A 59 -5.59 -7.52 -1.92
CA ILE A 59 -6.99 -7.91 -1.77
C ILE A 59 -7.73 -7.56 -3.06
N LEU A 60 -8.41 -8.55 -3.62
CA LEU A 60 -9.20 -8.39 -4.84
C LEU A 60 -10.66 -8.06 -4.51
N ARG A 61 -11.37 -7.48 -5.49
CA ARG A 61 -12.80 -7.16 -5.38
C ARG A 61 -13.70 -8.36 -5.10
N ASP A 62 -13.29 -9.57 -5.47
CA ASP A 62 -14.06 -10.78 -5.18
C ASP A 62 -13.79 -11.34 -3.76
N GLY A 63 -12.96 -10.65 -2.96
CA GLY A 63 -12.57 -11.00 -1.60
C GLY A 63 -11.35 -11.92 -1.51
N ARG A 64 -10.72 -12.29 -2.64
CA ARG A 64 -9.50 -13.12 -2.62
C ARG A 64 -8.32 -12.34 -2.05
N LYS A 65 -7.46 -13.07 -1.32
CA LYS A 65 -6.28 -12.54 -0.63
C LYS A 65 -5.04 -13.18 -1.21
N LEU A 66 -4.22 -12.39 -1.89
CA LEU A 66 -3.00 -12.84 -2.56
C LEU A 66 -1.78 -12.25 -1.85
N THR A 67 -0.77 -13.06 -1.60
CA THR A 67 0.54 -12.61 -1.13
C THR A 67 1.57 -12.91 -2.20
N GLY A 68 2.43 -11.96 -2.56
CA GLY A 68 3.47 -12.19 -3.58
C GLY A 68 4.46 -11.03 -3.67
N ILE A 69 5.54 -11.23 -4.42
CA ILE A 69 6.57 -10.20 -4.65
C ILE A 69 6.19 -9.39 -5.89
N LEU A 70 6.05 -8.07 -5.77
CA LEU A 70 5.72 -7.20 -6.89
C LEU A 70 6.93 -7.05 -7.82
N ARG A 71 6.79 -7.49 -9.08
CA ARG A 71 7.89 -7.43 -10.08
C ARG A 71 7.71 -6.32 -11.10
N SER A 72 6.47 -6.04 -11.49
CA SER A 72 6.18 -4.92 -12.39
C SER A 72 4.75 -4.44 -12.19
N TRP A 73 4.54 -3.18 -12.54
CA TRP A 73 3.24 -2.53 -12.46
C TRP A 73 3.12 -1.43 -13.52
N ASP A 74 1.91 -0.94 -13.75
CA ASP A 74 1.64 0.23 -14.61
C ASP A 74 0.78 1.29 -13.90
N GLN A 75 0.54 2.43 -14.55
CA GLN A 75 -0.26 3.53 -13.99
C GLN A 75 -1.73 3.17 -13.72
N PHE A 76 -2.21 2.04 -14.24
CA PHE A 76 -3.56 1.52 -14.00
C PHE A 76 -3.58 0.50 -12.86
N ALA A 77 -2.43 0.26 -12.20
CA ALA A 77 -2.23 -0.75 -11.17
C ALA A 77 -2.45 -2.19 -11.67
N ASN A 78 -2.19 -2.48 -12.95
CA ASN A 78 -2.00 -3.86 -13.37
C ASN A 78 -0.71 -4.39 -12.74
N LEU A 79 -0.75 -5.53 -12.05
CA LEU A 79 0.37 -6.03 -11.23
C LEU A 79 0.87 -7.37 -11.76
N VAL A 80 2.19 -7.53 -11.81
CA VAL A 80 2.83 -8.84 -11.96
C VAL A 80 3.45 -9.22 -10.63
N LEU A 81 2.92 -10.28 -10.03
CA LEU A 81 3.40 -10.86 -8.79
C LEU A 81 4.20 -12.14 -9.07
N GLN A 82 5.28 -12.33 -8.33
CA GLN A 82 6.05 -13.57 -8.30
C GLN A 82 5.88 -14.29 -6.96
N SER A 83 6.01 -15.62 -6.96
CA SER A 83 5.87 -16.47 -5.78
C SER A 83 4.54 -16.24 -5.09
N THR A 84 3.49 -16.08 -5.91
CA THR A 84 2.15 -15.71 -5.46
C THR A 84 1.52 -16.89 -4.74
N VAL A 85 0.95 -16.60 -3.57
CA VAL A 85 0.18 -17.53 -2.74
C VAL A 85 -1.20 -16.91 -2.50
N GLU A 86 -2.25 -17.67 -2.75
CA GLU A 86 -3.60 -17.30 -2.38
C GLU A 86 -3.94 -17.92 -1.02
N ARG A 87 -4.39 -17.09 -0.07
CA ARG A 87 -4.85 -17.55 1.24
C ARG A 87 -6.37 -17.47 1.33
N VAL A 88 -6.99 -18.62 1.57
CA VAL A 88 -8.44 -18.76 1.74
C VAL A 88 -8.77 -18.94 3.21
N PHE A 89 -9.81 -18.24 3.69
CA PHE A 89 -10.30 -18.34 5.07
C PHE A 89 -11.72 -18.89 5.09
N ALA A 90 -11.95 -19.88 5.95
CA ALA A 90 -13.26 -20.44 6.23
C ALA A 90 -13.60 -20.24 7.71
N HIS A 91 -14.46 -19.27 8.00
CA HIS A 91 -14.94 -19.01 9.36
C HIS A 91 -15.93 -20.09 9.78
N THR A 92 -15.72 -20.65 10.98
CA THR A 92 -16.63 -21.60 11.64
C THR A 92 -17.41 -20.96 12.77
N SER A 93 -16.98 -19.80 13.28
CA SER A 93 -17.71 -19.01 14.26
C SER A 93 -18.74 -18.08 13.60
N GLU A 94 -19.68 -17.61 14.42
CA GLU A 94 -20.64 -16.57 14.02
C GLU A 94 -19.92 -15.24 13.70
N PRO A 95 -20.49 -14.39 12.83
CA PRO A 95 -19.88 -13.11 12.43
C PRO A 95 -19.60 -12.17 13.60
N ASP A 96 -20.45 -12.21 14.63
CA ASP A 96 -20.37 -11.32 15.80
C ASP A 96 -19.55 -11.93 16.96
N ASP A 97 -18.87 -13.08 16.74
CA ASP A 97 -17.99 -13.67 17.76
C ASP A 97 -16.75 -12.77 17.96
N PRO A 98 -16.48 -12.28 19.19
CA PRO A 98 -15.30 -11.46 19.48
C PRO A 98 -13.97 -12.17 19.21
N GLN A 99 -13.98 -13.51 19.14
CA GLN A 99 -12.80 -14.29 18.77
C GLN A 99 -13.14 -15.19 17.57
N PRO A 100 -12.93 -14.69 16.34
CA PRO A 100 -13.27 -15.43 15.13
C PRO A 100 -12.44 -16.72 15.08
N ARG A 101 -13.13 -17.82 14.78
CA ARG A 101 -12.52 -19.14 14.63
C ARG A 101 -12.76 -19.70 13.24
N GLY A 102 -11.82 -20.51 12.78
CA GLY A 102 -11.95 -21.09 11.46
C GLY A 102 -10.71 -21.83 10.98
N TYR A 103 -10.72 -22.12 9.69
CA TYR A 103 -9.60 -22.72 8.99
C TYR A 103 -9.04 -21.75 7.96
N TYR A 104 -7.74 -21.83 7.72
CA TYR A 104 -7.11 -21.18 6.58
C TYR A 104 -6.35 -22.21 5.74
N ALA A 105 -6.21 -21.92 4.45
CA ALA A 105 -5.39 -22.73 3.55
C ALA A 105 -4.73 -21.86 2.49
N ASP A 106 -3.55 -22.29 2.05
CA ASP A 106 -2.71 -21.59 1.09
C ASP A 106 -2.61 -22.39 -0.22
N GLU A 107 -2.77 -21.74 -1.36
CA GLU A 107 -2.58 -22.30 -2.70
C GLU A 107 -1.51 -21.49 -3.46
N THR A 108 -0.52 -22.17 -4.02
CA THR A 108 0.58 -21.52 -4.75
C THR A 108 0.24 -21.34 -6.22
N HIS A 109 0.38 -20.11 -6.72
CA HIS A 109 0.13 -19.74 -8.12
C HIS A 109 1.41 -19.38 -8.90
N GLY A 110 2.51 -19.06 -8.23
CA GLY A 110 3.78 -18.72 -8.88
C GLY A 110 3.75 -17.31 -9.49
N ILE A 111 3.86 -17.18 -10.82
CA ILE A 111 3.72 -15.89 -11.51
C ILE A 111 2.25 -15.60 -11.75
N TYR A 112 1.78 -14.44 -11.28
CA TYR A 112 0.37 -14.08 -11.34
C TYR A 112 0.19 -12.65 -11.85
N LEU A 113 -0.66 -12.49 -12.88
CA LEU A 113 -1.01 -11.19 -13.45
C LEU A 113 -2.37 -10.75 -12.92
N VAL A 114 -2.40 -9.65 -12.17
CA VAL A 114 -3.61 -9.04 -11.64
C VAL A 114 -3.97 -7.84 -12.51
N ARG A 115 -5.23 -7.77 -12.94
CA ARG A 115 -5.76 -6.60 -13.63
C ARG A 115 -6.14 -5.51 -12.64
N GLY A 116 -5.74 -4.27 -12.89
CA GLY A 116 -5.78 -3.19 -11.92
C GLY A 116 -7.16 -2.81 -11.42
N GLU A 117 -8.21 -2.93 -12.25
CA GLU A 117 -9.57 -2.67 -11.78
C GLU A 117 -10.07 -3.68 -10.74
N ASN A 118 -9.48 -4.88 -10.68
CA ASN A 118 -9.86 -5.92 -9.72
C ASN A 118 -9.12 -5.77 -8.39
N VAL A 119 -8.12 -4.90 -8.30
CA VAL A 119 -7.42 -4.58 -7.06
C VAL A 119 -8.35 -3.73 -6.20
N LEU A 120 -8.66 -4.20 -5.00
CA LEU A 120 -9.40 -3.43 -4.00
C LEU A 120 -8.44 -2.60 -3.15
N LEU A 121 -7.41 -3.25 -2.59
CA LEU A 121 -6.33 -2.61 -1.86
C LEU A 121 -5.08 -3.50 -1.91
N LEU A 122 -3.92 -2.89 -1.63
CA LEU A 122 -2.67 -3.61 -1.45
C LEU A 122 -1.79 -2.90 -0.43
N GLY A 123 -0.86 -3.64 0.16
CA GLY A 123 0.11 -3.10 1.10
C GLY A 123 1.31 -4.01 1.26
N GLU A 124 2.46 -3.42 1.63
CA GLU A 124 3.65 -4.16 2.05
C GLU A 124 3.34 -4.98 3.30
N ILE A 125 3.82 -6.23 3.32
CA ILE A 125 3.69 -7.08 4.49
C ILE A 125 4.97 -7.11 5.31
N ASP A 126 4.78 -7.13 6.63
CA ASP A 126 5.82 -7.33 7.62
C ASP A 126 6.27 -8.80 7.59
N LEU A 127 7.50 -9.05 7.12
CA LEU A 127 8.01 -10.41 6.90
C LEU A 127 8.11 -11.22 8.20
N ASP A 128 8.35 -10.56 9.33
CA ASP A 128 8.47 -11.24 10.63
C ASP A 128 7.12 -11.76 11.13
N LYS A 129 6.02 -11.17 10.68
CA LYS A 129 4.64 -11.54 11.07
C LYS A 129 3.92 -12.39 10.04
N ASP A 130 4.44 -12.48 8.81
CA ASP A 130 3.77 -13.24 7.75
C ASP A 130 3.78 -14.76 8.01
N ASP A 131 4.74 -15.23 8.79
CA ASP A 131 4.83 -16.63 9.25
C ASP A 131 3.89 -16.94 10.43
N ASP A 132 3.32 -15.92 11.09
CA ASP A 132 2.41 -16.12 12.19
C ASP A 132 1.07 -16.69 11.72
N ILE A 133 0.60 -17.71 12.43
CA ILE A 133 -0.74 -18.26 12.21
C ILE A 133 -1.75 -17.21 12.69
N PRO A 134 -2.74 -16.82 11.84
CA PRO A 134 -3.77 -15.88 12.24
C PRO A 134 -4.49 -16.37 13.50
N ALA A 135 -4.63 -15.50 14.51
CA ALA A 135 -5.23 -15.86 15.79
C ALA A 135 -6.64 -16.45 15.61
N GLY A 136 -6.89 -17.62 16.20
CA GLY A 136 -8.18 -18.33 16.08
C GLY A 136 -8.34 -19.18 14.81
N PHE A 137 -7.36 -19.19 13.91
CA PHE A 137 -7.39 -20.01 12.70
C PHE A 137 -6.41 -21.17 12.78
N GLU A 138 -6.84 -22.32 12.24
CA GLU A 138 -6.00 -23.51 12.09
C GLU A 138 -5.76 -23.80 10.61
N LYS A 139 -4.58 -24.35 10.28
CA LYS A 139 -4.27 -24.71 8.90
C LYS A 139 -5.08 -25.94 8.49
N GLY A 140 -5.90 -25.80 7.45
CA GLY A 140 -6.75 -26.85 6.90
C GLY A 140 -6.25 -27.37 5.54
N GLU A 141 -6.89 -28.44 5.07
CA GLU A 141 -6.72 -28.93 3.70
C GLU A 141 -7.41 -28.00 2.70
N PHE A 142 -6.73 -27.65 1.60
CA PHE A 142 -7.18 -26.60 0.70
C PHE A 142 -8.58 -26.83 0.13
N LYS A 143 -8.90 -28.04 -0.35
CA LYS A 143 -10.23 -28.32 -0.93
C LYS A 143 -11.34 -28.18 0.11
N THR A 144 -11.07 -28.62 1.33
CA THR A 144 -12.00 -28.53 2.46
C THR A 144 -12.25 -27.08 2.84
N VAL A 145 -11.20 -26.28 3.03
CA VAL A 145 -11.32 -24.84 3.36
C VAL A 145 -12.01 -24.07 2.24
N GLN A 146 -11.63 -24.32 0.98
CA GLN A 146 -12.25 -23.70 -0.18
C GLN A 146 -13.74 -24.01 -0.28
N LYS A 147 -14.13 -25.27 -0.03
CA LYS A 147 -15.54 -25.68 0.00
C LYS A 147 -16.32 -24.92 1.08
N LEU A 148 -15.82 -24.88 2.31
CA LEU A 148 -16.47 -24.17 3.43
C LEU A 148 -16.60 -22.66 3.16
N ALA A 149 -15.54 -22.03 2.65
CA ALA A 149 -15.55 -20.61 2.30
C ALA A 149 -16.59 -20.31 1.20
N LYS A 150 -16.69 -21.17 0.19
CA LYS A 150 -17.67 -21.03 -0.91
C LYS A 150 -19.11 -21.21 -0.42
N GLU A 151 -19.36 -22.20 0.44
CA GLU A 151 -20.69 -22.43 1.04
C GLU A 151 -21.12 -21.23 1.88
N ARG A 152 -20.22 -20.67 2.69
CA ARG A 152 -20.49 -19.47 3.50
C ARG A 152 -20.76 -18.24 2.63
N LYS A 153 -19.93 -17.97 1.63
CA LYS A 153 -20.12 -16.84 0.68
C LYS A 153 -21.47 -16.96 -0.05
N ALA A 154 -21.87 -18.18 -0.43
CA ALA A 154 -23.18 -18.42 -1.06
C ALA A 154 -24.35 -18.16 -0.08
N ALA A 155 -24.23 -18.61 1.17
CA ALA A 155 -25.24 -18.38 2.20
C ALA A 155 -25.39 -16.89 2.54
N GLU A 156 -24.27 -16.16 2.64
CA GLU A 156 -24.26 -14.72 2.89
C GLU A 156 -24.89 -13.94 1.73
N LYS A 157 -24.53 -14.27 0.49
CA LYS A 157 -25.15 -13.67 -0.71
C LYS A 157 -26.66 -13.89 -0.75
N ALA A 158 -27.13 -15.07 -0.34
CA ALA A 158 -28.57 -15.37 -0.24
C ALA A 158 -29.24 -14.54 0.87
N ARG A 159 -28.62 -14.44 2.06
CA ARG A 159 -29.10 -13.63 3.20
C ARG A 159 -29.18 -12.16 2.83
N GLU A 160 -28.13 -11.63 2.20
CA GLU A 160 -28.04 -10.25 1.77
C GLU A 160 -29.10 -9.93 0.71
N LYS A 161 -29.29 -10.79 -0.29
CA LYS A 161 -30.37 -10.65 -1.28
C LYS A 161 -31.74 -10.59 -0.61
N GLY A 162 -31.96 -11.40 0.44
CA GLY A 162 -33.18 -11.36 1.24
C GLY A 162 -33.34 -10.06 2.01
N ARG A 163 -32.27 -9.57 2.63
CA ARG A 163 -32.22 -8.29 3.35
C ARG A 163 -32.52 -7.11 2.43
N LEU A 164 -31.90 -7.09 1.25
CA LEU A 164 -32.07 -6.03 0.25
C LEU A 164 -33.50 -5.94 -0.26
N LYS A 165 -34.15 -7.09 -0.49
CA LYS A 165 -35.58 -7.13 -0.86
C LYS A 165 -36.49 -6.55 0.22
N LYS A 166 -36.20 -6.83 1.49
CA LYS A 166 -36.97 -6.27 2.63
C LYS A 166 -36.75 -4.76 2.72
N LEU A 167 -35.50 -4.30 2.60
CA LEU A 167 -35.16 -2.88 2.62
C LEU A 167 -35.81 -2.12 1.45
N ALA A 168 -35.83 -2.71 0.25
CA ALA A 168 -36.50 -2.13 -0.91
C ALA A 168 -38.00 -1.93 -0.67
N SER A 169 -38.67 -2.85 0.03
CA SER A 169 -40.09 -2.67 0.41
C SER A 169 -40.35 -1.51 1.37
N LEU A 170 -39.30 -1.04 2.05
CA LEU A 170 -39.34 0.11 2.98
C LEU A 170 -38.87 1.42 2.30
N GLY A 171 -38.65 1.41 0.98
CA GLY A 171 -38.19 2.59 0.24
C GLY A 171 -36.69 2.84 0.29
N PHE A 172 -35.89 1.89 0.81
CA PHE A 172 -34.44 1.97 0.73
C PHE A 172 -33.96 1.44 -0.61
N GLU A 173 -33.30 2.28 -1.40
CA GLU A 173 -32.53 1.83 -2.55
C GLU A 173 -31.22 1.24 -2.05
N GLY A 174 -31.07 -0.08 -2.22
CA GLY A 174 -29.78 -0.71 -2.02
C GLY A 174 -28.87 -0.30 -3.16
N GLU A 175 -27.82 0.48 -2.89
CA GLU A 175 -26.75 0.64 -3.84
C GLU A 175 -26.18 -0.76 -4.13
N ASN A 176 -26.24 -1.19 -5.39
CA ASN A 176 -25.56 -2.39 -5.87
C ASN A 176 -24.04 -2.12 -5.93
N MET A 177 -23.43 -1.69 -4.82
CA MET A 177 -21.98 -1.63 -4.65
C MET A 177 -21.47 -3.07 -4.61
N GLY A 178 -21.32 -3.64 -5.81
CA GLY A 178 -21.03 -5.04 -6.03
C GLY A 178 -19.84 -5.51 -5.19
N GLU A 179 -20.08 -6.59 -4.44
CA GLU A 179 -19.05 -7.47 -3.89
C GLU A 179 -17.97 -6.80 -3.02
N ILE A 180 -18.23 -5.64 -2.40
CA ILE A 180 -17.32 -5.14 -1.35
C ILE A 180 -17.64 -5.90 -0.06
N ILE A 181 -17.14 -7.13 0.04
CA ILE A 181 -17.11 -7.88 1.31
C ILE A 181 -15.73 -7.64 1.92
N LEU A 182 -15.69 -6.89 3.02
CA LEU A 182 -14.54 -6.80 3.94
C LEU A 182 -14.59 -7.95 4.94
#